data_AF-A0A1X1QPZ3-F1
#
_entry.id   AF-A0A1X1QPZ3-F1
#
_cell.length_a   1.000
_cell.length_b   1.000
_cell.length_c   1.000
_cell.angle_alpha   90.00
_cell.angle_beta   90.00
_cell.angle_gamma   90.00
#
_symmetry.space_group_name_H-M   'P 1'
#
loop_
_entity.id
_entity.type
_entity.pdbx_description
1 polymer ?
#
loop_
_entity_poly.entity_id
_entity_poly.type
_entity_poly.pdbx_seq_one_letter_code
_entity_poly.pdbx_strand_id
1 'polypeptide(L)'
;MNAHTLYGNSKEERNREFFALLDWIAQRAKASKRMYFKNMILMADLNMEFDDAENKYSDILQRLHQLESNLLAGQNAARVNFPFLEVHPDEVALFHTNARKNQTFDHIAFFIDRKEKGLPIGSLNKGTGKVSINGYDYGVFDFVELCAQAIYETNFHLLSPFKRKVLLKNVKADISDHMPIWVRVPIPGA
;
A
#
# COMPACT_ATOMS: atom_id res chain seq x y z
N MET A 1 -1.21 0.56 -13.85
CA MET A 1 -0.22 1.64 -13.91
C MET A 1 0.88 1.27 -12.95
N ASN A 2 2.13 1.34 -13.40
CA ASN A 2 3.29 1.16 -12.53
C ASN A 2 3.97 2.52 -12.36
N ALA A 3 4.28 2.93 -11.14
CA ALA A 3 4.94 4.19 -10.85
C ALA A 3 6.13 3.98 -9.90
N HIS A 4 7.21 4.70 -10.15
CA HIS A 4 8.35 4.77 -9.25
C HIS A 4 8.65 6.26 -9.10
N THR A 5 8.35 6.82 -7.92
CA THR A 5 8.55 8.24 -7.65
C THR A 5 10.02 8.53 -7.33
N LEU A 6 10.38 9.79 -7.47
CA LEU A 6 11.69 10.35 -7.20
C LEU A 6 12.25 9.84 -5.86
N TYR A 7 13.47 9.33 -5.94
CA TYR A 7 14.33 9.07 -4.80
C TYR A 7 15.23 10.29 -4.55
N GLY A 8 15.57 10.58 -3.28
CA GLY A 8 16.50 11.65 -2.92
C GLY A 8 16.11 12.39 -1.65
N ASN A 9 16.85 13.44 -1.28
CA ASN A 9 16.71 14.11 0.02
C ASN A 9 15.54 15.11 0.11
N SER A 10 14.95 15.52 -1.02
CA SER A 10 13.88 16.52 -1.05
C SER A 10 12.51 15.90 -0.79
N LYS A 11 12.09 15.88 0.48
CA LYS A 11 10.74 15.44 0.88
C LYS A 11 9.63 16.20 0.15
N GLU A 12 9.86 17.50 -0.10
CA GLU A 12 8.88 18.35 -0.78
C GLU A 12 8.64 17.93 -2.23
N GLU A 13 9.70 17.60 -2.97
CA GLU A 13 9.58 17.15 -4.36
C GLU A 13 8.86 15.80 -4.45
N ARG A 14 9.20 14.84 -3.58
CA ARG A 14 8.53 13.53 -3.53
C ARG A 14 7.03 13.68 -3.25
N ASN A 15 6.67 14.55 -2.31
CA ASN A 15 5.28 14.86 -2.02
C ASN A 15 4.57 15.48 -3.22
N ARG A 16 5.19 16.46 -3.90
CA ARG A 16 4.60 17.10 -5.09
C ARG A 16 4.36 16.10 -6.21
N GLU A 17 5.32 15.21 -6.47
CA GLU A 17 5.18 14.17 -7.49
C GLU A 17 4.08 13.17 -7.13
N PHE A 18 4.04 12.71 -5.88
CA PHE A 18 2.99 11.82 -5.41
C PHE A 18 1.60 12.44 -5.58
N PHE A 19 1.41 13.69 -5.15
CA PHE A 19 0.11 14.35 -5.30
C PHE A 19 -0.23 14.65 -6.77
N ALA A 20 0.75 15.02 -7.60
CA ALA A 20 0.51 15.19 -9.03
C ALA A 20 0.07 13.88 -9.70
N LEU A 21 0.68 12.75 -9.33
CA LEU A 21 0.26 11.43 -9.78
C LEU A 21 -1.17 11.12 -9.32
N LEU A 22 -1.47 11.30 -8.03
CA LEU A 22 -2.80 11.06 -7.48
C LEU A 22 -3.88 11.92 -8.14
N ASP A 23 -3.62 13.21 -8.31
CA ASP A 23 -4.55 14.14 -8.95
C ASP A 23 -4.82 13.73 -10.40
N TRP A 24 -3.77 13.36 -11.14
CA TRP A 24 -3.92 12.90 -12.52
C TRP A 24 -4.75 11.61 -12.61
N ILE A 25 -4.50 10.63 -11.72
CA ILE A 25 -5.29 9.40 -11.69
C ILE A 25 -6.74 9.68 -11.30
N ALA A 26 -6.97 10.52 -10.28
CA ALA A 26 -8.31 10.88 -9.83
C ALA A 26 -9.10 11.59 -10.93
N GLN A 27 -8.48 12.53 -11.66
CA GLN A 27 -9.10 13.18 -12.82
C GLN A 27 -9.49 12.18 -13.90
N ARG A 28 -8.62 11.20 -14.19
CA ARG A 28 -8.96 10.10 -15.11
C ARG A 28 -10.13 9.26 -14.61
N ALA A 29 -10.13 8.91 -13.33
CA ALA A 29 -11.21 8.12 -12.73
C ALA A 29 -12.56 8.84 -12.85
N LYS A 30 -12.62 10.18 -12.71
CA LYS A 30 -13.84 10.97 -12.97
C LYS A 30 -14.27 10.97 -14.43
N ALA A 31 -13.31 10.88 -15.35
CA ALA A 31 -13.57 10.81 -16.79
C ALA A 31 -13.93 9.40 -17.28
N SER A 32 -14.15 8.42 -16.38
CA SER A 32 -14.38 7.01 -16.72
C SER A 32 -15.46 6.78 -17.79
N LYS A 33 -16.53 7.59 -17.81
CA LYS A 33 -17.60 7.50 -18.83
C LYS A 33 -17.09 7.66 -20.26
N ARG A 34 -15.98 8.37 -20.46
CA ARG A 34 -15.34 8.64 -21.76
C ARG A 34 -14.12 7.75 -22.00
N MET A 35 -13.80 6.85 -21.09
CA MET A 35 -12.64 5.96 -21.18
C MET A 35 -13.04 4.57 -21.62
N TYR A 36 -12.17 3.94 -22.42
CA TYR A 36 -12.29 2.52 -22.75
C TYR A 36 -12.05 1.64 -21.52
N PHE A 37 -10.96 1.91 -20.78
CA PHE A 37 -10.67 1.28 -19.48
C PHE A 37 -11.10 2.20 -18.35
N LYS A 38 -12.09 1.77 -17.56
CA LYS A 38 -12.73 2.61 -16.54
C LYS A 38 -12.15 2.44 -15.15
N ASN A 39 -11.61 1.25 -14.87
CA ASN A 39 -10.95 0.92 -13.62
C ASN A 39 -9.43 0.98 -13.83
N MET A 40 -8.70 1.42 -12.82
CA MET A 40 -7.24 1.48 -12.85
C MET A 40 -6.68 0.88 -11.56
N ILE A 41 -5.61 0.11 -11.69
CA ILE A 41 -4.80 -0.37 -10.58
C ILE A 41 -3.47 0.37 -10.63
N LEU A 42 -3.09 1.00 -9.53
CA LEU A 42 -1.77 1.55 -9.30
C LEU A 42 -0.95 0.51 -8.54
N MET A 43 0.23 0.20 -9.05
CA MET A 43 1.29 -0.49 -8.33
C MET A 43 2.45 0.49 -8.29
N ALA A 44 2.96 0.83 -7.13
CA ALA A 44 3.95 1.88 -7.05
C ALA A 44 4.92 1.73 -5.90
N ASP A 45 6.19 2.00 -6.17
CA ASP A 45 7.14 2.44 -5.16
C ASP A 45 7.04 3.96 -5.07
N LEU A 46 6.44 4.43 -3.98
CA LEU A 46 6.17 5.84 -3.77
C LEU A 46 7.27 6.55 -2.98
N ASN A 47 8.34 5.84 -2.57
CA ASN A 47 9.48 6.40 -1.83
C ASN A 47 9.05 7.35 -0.69
N MET A 48 7.92 7.05 -0.06
CA MET A 48 7.35 7.88 1.00
C MET A 48 8.07 7.59 2.31
N GLU A 49 8.75 8.61 2.83
CA GLU A 49 9.35 8.55 4.17
C GLU A 49 8.27 8.83 5.22
N PHE A 50 7.55 7.76 5.56
CA PHE A 50 6.73 7.69 6.74
C PHE A 50 7.60 7.52 8.00
N ASP A 51 8.61 8.38 8.22
CA ASP A 51 9.18 8.44 9.58
C ASP A 51 8.00 8.84 10.48
N ASP A 52 7.63 7.92 11.37
CA ASP A 52 6.42 7.97 12.16
C ASP A 52 5.14 7.74 11.33
N ALA A 53 4.99 6.50 10.84
CA ALA A 53 3.83 6.02 10.08
C ALA A 53 2.51 6.07 10.86
N GLU A 54 2.51 6.33 12.17
CA GLU A 54 1.27 6.62 12.91
C GLU A 54 0.93 8.11 12.85
N ASN A 55 1.91 9.01 13.03
CA ASN A 55 1.66 10.45 13.09
C ASN A 55 1.55 11.13 11.71
N LYS A 56 2.39 10.79 10.73
CA LYS A 56 2.33 11.37 9.35
C LYS A 56 1.23 10.77 8.48
N TYR A 57 0.75 9.61 8.88
CA TYR A 57 -0.36 8.94 8.23
C TYR A 57 -1.66 9.71 8.41
N SER A 58 -1.77 10.54 9.46
CA SER A 58 -2.86 11.52 9.58
C SER A 58 -2.88 12.52 8.43
N ASP A 59 -1.74 13.07 7.97
CA ASP A 59 -1.70 14.06 6.89
C ASP A 59 -2.00 13.43 5.52
N ILE A 60 -1.45 12.25 5.22
CA ILE A 60 -1.70 11.55 3.95
C ILE A 60 -3.11 10.97 3.91
N LEU A 61 -3.60 10.37 5.01
CA LEU A 61 -5.00 9.97 5.10
C LEU A 61 -5.93 11.17 5.07
N GLN A 62 -5.60 12.28 5.74
CA GLN A 62 -6.40 13.50 5.66
C GLN A 62 -6.43 14.02 4.23
N ARG A 63 -5.31 13.96 3.50
CA ARG A 63 -5.25 14.37 2.10
C ARG A 63 -5.96 13.39 1.18
N LEU A 64 -5.86 12.08 1.40
CA LEU A 64 -6.61 11.06 0.68
C LEU A 64 -8.10 11.18 0.96
N HIS A 65 -8.50 11.41 2.21
CA HIS A 65 -9.86 11.73 2.58
C HIS A 65 -10.31 13.06 1.99
N GLN A 66 -9.45 14.06 1.86
CA GLN A 66 -9.74 15.30 1.13
C GLN A 66 -9.86 15.04 -0.38
N LEU A 67 -9.06 14.15 -0.96
CA LEU A 67 -9.19 13.72 -2.35
C LEU A 67 -10.50 12.93 -2.53
N GLU A 68 -10.87 12.05 -1.60
CA GLU A 68 -12.18 11.39 -1.58
C GLU A 68 -13.32 12.40 -1.43
N SER A 69 -13.23 13.35 -0.49
CA SER A 69 -14.28 14.32 -0.17
C SER A 69 -14.41 15.44 -1.20
N ASN A 70 -13.33 15.82 -1.89
CA ASN A 70 -13.33 16.97 -2.81
C ASN A 70 -13.23 16.53 -4.28
N LEU A 71 -12.49 15.47 -4.60
CA LEU A 71 -12.40 14.97 -5.97
C LEU A 71 -13.45 13.88 -6.26
N LEU A 72 -13.83 13.07 -5.28
CA LEU A 72 -14.76 11.95 -5.44
C LEU A 72 -16.11 12.18 -4.73
N ALA A 73 -16.48 13.44 -4.47
CA ALA A 73 -17.82 13.76 -4.00
C ALA A 73 -18.85 13.78 -5.15
N GLY A 74 -20.02 13.20 -4.89
CA GLY A 74 -21.20 13.23 -5.75
C GLY A 74 -21.62 11.87 -6.32
N GLN A 75 -22.86 11.77 -6.79
CA GLN A 75 -23.48 10.51 -7.28
C GLN A 75 -22.79 9.85 -8.50
N ASN A 76 -21.74 10.49 -9.05
CA ASN A 76 -20.99 10.02 -10.22
C ASN A 76 -19.50 9.74 -9.92
N ALA A 77 -19.08 9.77 -8.66
CA ALA A 77 -17.67 9.65 -8.32
C ALA A 77 -17.11 8.24 -8.50
N ALA A 78 -15.84 8.16 -8.89
CA ALA A 78 -15.07 6.94 -8.78
C ALA A 78 -14.82 6.60 -7.30
N ARG A 79 -14.62 5.32 -7.00
CA ARG A 79 -14.25 4.85 -5.65
C ARG A 79 -12.77 4.57 -5.63
N VAL A 80 -12.13 4.80 -4.49
CA VAL A 80 -10.70 4.57 -4.32
C VAL A 80 -10.46 3.63 -3.14
N ASN A 81 -9.39 2.85 -3.24
CA ASN A 81 -8.95 1.96 -2.17
C ASN A 81 -7.42 1.91 -2.13
N PHE A 82 -6.84 2.21 -0.97
CA PHE A 82 -5.41 2.06 -0.67
C PHE A 82 -5.25 1.08 0.51
N PRO A 83 -5.14 -0.24 0.27
CA PRO A 83 -5.19 -1.24 1.33
C PRO A 83 -4.02 -1.13 2.31
N PHE A 84 -2.82 -0.84 1.79
CA PHE A 84 -1.60 -0.65 2.59
C PHE A 84 -1.55 0.70 3.32
N LEU A 85 -2.60 1.51 3.16
CA LEU A 85 -2.84 2.68 3.99
C LEU A 85 -4.01 2.42 4.94
N GLU A 86 -4.24 1.19 5.39
CA GLU A 86 -5.10 0.80 6.50
C GLU A 86 -4.43 -0.31 7.30
N VAL A 87 -4.70 -0.37 8.61
CA VAL A 87 -4.24 -1.49 9.45
C VAL A 87 -5.03 -2.74 9.04
N HIS A 88 -4.32 -3.77 8.61
CA HIS A 88 -4.93 -5.04 8.25
C HIS A 88 -5.62 -5.67 9.48
N PRO A 89 -6.81 -6.30 9.37
CA PRO A 89 -7.57 -6.82 10.52
C PRO A 89 -6.90 -7.91 11.34
N ASP A 90 -5.82 -8.49 10.84
CA ASP A 90 -5.00 -9.50 11.52
C ASP A 90 -3.65 -8.94 11.99
N GLU A 91 -3.42 -7.64 11.81
CA GLU A 91 -2.22 -6.92 12.22
C GLU A 91 -2.55 -5.88 13.29
N VAL A 92 -1.55 -5.53 14.10
CA VAL A 92 -1.67 -4.50 15.15
C VAL A 92 -1.23 -3.12 14.68
N ALA A 93 -0.54 -3.04 13.54
CA ALA A 93 0.03 -1.82 12.98
C ALA A 93 0.01 -1.89 11.45
N LEU A 94 0.35 -0.78 10.80
CA LEU A 94 0.48 -0.74 9.35
C LEU A 94 1.60 -1.67 8.88
N PHE A 95 1.41 -2.21 7.69
CA PHE A 95 2.46 -2.95 7.01
C PHE A 95 3.63 -2.03 6.66
N HIS A 96 4.81 -2.38 7.15
CA HIS A 96 6.07 -1.86 6.63
C HIS A 96 6.50 -2.72 5.45
N THR A 97 6.86 -2.10 4.34
CA THR A 97 7.28 -2.81 3.11
C THR A 97 8.80 -2.83 2.96
N ASN A 98 9.55 -2.34 3.96
CA ASN A 98 10.99 -2.40 3.94
C ASN A 98 11.57 -3.40 4.96
N ALA A 99 12.76 -3.92 4.67
CA ALA A 99 13.41 -4.93 5.50
C ALA A 99 13.67 -4.45 6.94
N ARG A 100 13.88 -3.14 7.12
CA ARG A 100 14.10 -2.54 8.45
C ARG A 100 12.83 -2.43 9.30
N LYS A 101 11.65 -2.71 8.71
CA LYS A 101 10.33 -2.61 9.32
C LYS A 101 10.06 -1.23 9.93
N ASN A 102 10.38 -0.17 9.19
CA ASN A 102 10.17 1.20 9.63
C ASN A 102 9.65 2.14 8.53
N GLN A 103 9.44 1.64 7.30
CA GLN A 103 8.98 2.42 6.17
C GLN A 103 7.99 1.60 5.33
N THR A 104 7.02 2.29 4.73
CA THR A 104 6.05 1.76 3.77
C THR A 104 6.31 2.48 2.45
N PHE A 105 7.02 1.84 1.53
CA PHE A 105 7.35 2.45 0.23
C PHE A 105 6.36 2.02 -0.84
N ASP A 106 5.98 0.75 -0.78
CA ASP A 106 5.26 0.05 -1.83
C ASP A 106 3.74 0.12 -1.59
N HIS A 107 3.00 0.45 -2.64
CA HIS A 107 1.56 0.57 -2.59
C HIS A 107 0.90 -0.13 -3.79
N ILE A 108 -0.22 -0.77 -3.49
CA ILE A 108 -1.23 -1.14 -4.49
C ILE A 108 -2.46 -0.29 -4.20
N ALA A 109 -3.05 0.33 -5.23
CA ALA A 109 -4.27 1.11 -5.08
C ALA A 109 -5.24 0.87 -6.23
N PHE A 110 -6.53 0.95 -5.92
CA PHE A 110 -7.61 0.74 -6.87
C PHE A 110 -8.38 2.02 -7.09
N PHE A 111 -8.60 2.39 -8.35
CA PHE A 111 -9.45 3.48 -8.78
C PHE A 111 -10.57 2.88 -9.62
N ILE A 112 -11.77 2.91 -9.09
CA ILE A 112 -12.85 1.99 -9.47
C ILE A 112 -14.04 2.80 -9.97
N ASP A 113 -14.52 2.47 -11.17
CA ASP A 113 -15.77 3.01 -11.68
C ASP A 113 -16.94 2.64 -10.77
N ARG A 114 -17.92 3.54 -10.63
CA ARG A 114 -19.08 3.30 -9.77
C ARG A 114 -19.89 2.05 -10.13
N LYS A 115 -19.88 1.61 -11.39
CA LYS A 115 -20.64 0.44 -11.85
C LYS A 115 -19.90 -0.87 -11.63
N GLU A 116 -18.60 -0.82 -11.37
CA GLU A 116 -17.79 -1.99 -11.06
C GLU A 116 -18.25 -2.62 -9.73
N LYS A 117 -18.21 -3.95 -9.62
CA LYS A 117 -18.62 -4.65 -8.40
C LYS A 117 -17.62 -5.71 -7.94
N GLY A 118 -16.68 -6.13 -8.81
CA GLY A 118 -15.70 -7.17 -8.50
C GLY A 118 -14.41 -6.65 -7.86
N LEU A 119 -14.12 -5.35 -7.97
CA LEU A 119 -12.89 -4.77 -7.40
C LEU A 119 -13.09 -4.28 -5.95
N PRO A 120 -12.04 -4.39 -5.11
CA PRO A 120 -12.14 -4.08 -3.69
C PRO A 120 -12.22 -2.58 -3.41
N ILE A 121 -13.22 -2.17 -2.66
CA ILE A 121 -13.40 -0.78 -2.19
C ILE A 121 -12.92 -0.64 -0.75
N GLY A 122 -12.57 0.58 -0.32
CA GLY A 122 -12.00 0.83 1.01
C GLY A 122 -12.81 0.23 2.18
N SER A 123 -14.14 0.26 2.12
CA SER A 123 -14.98 -0.34 3.17
C SER A 123 -14.80 -1.84 3.37
N LEU A 124 -14.24 -2.56 2.38
CA LEU A 124 -13.95 -3.99 2.47
C LEU A 124 -12.63 -4.29 3.21
N ASN A 125 -11.75 -3.30 3.39
CA ASN A 125 -10.45 -3.49 4.07
C ASN A 125 -10.64 -4.01 5.50
N LYS A 126 -11.73 -3.66 6.18
CA LYS A 126 -12.03 -4.11 7.55
C LYS A 126 -12.38 -5.60 7.67
N GLY A 127 -12.81 -6.23 6.57
CA GLY A 127 -13.21 -7.64 6.53
C GLY A 127 -12.29 -8.52 5.68
N THR A 128 -11.19 -7.96 5.19
CA THR A 128 -10.19 -8.66 4.38
C THR A 128 -9.66 -9.91 5.12
N GLY A 129 -9.31 -10.96 4.39
CA GLY A 129 -8.81 -12.23 4.96
C GLY A 129 -9.85 -13.10 5.70
N LYS A 130 -11.01 -12.54 6.07
CA LYS A 130 -12.01 -13.21 6.95
C LYS A 130 -13.24 -13.76 6.23
N VAL A 131 -13.50 -13.32 4.99
CA VAL A 131 -14.79 -13.57 4.31
C VAL A 131 -14.83 -14.90 3.55
N SER A 132 -13.77 -15.25 2.80
CA SER A 132 -13.70 -16.52 2.07
C SER A 132 -12.28 -16.82 1.58
N ILE A 133 -12.00 -18.09 1.25
CA ILE A 133 -10.69 -18.53 0.73
C ILE A 133 -10.28 -17.84 -0.59
N ASN A 134 -11.27 -17.42 -1.39
CA ASN A 134 -11.08 -16.66 -2.63
C ASN A 134 -11.46 -15.18 -2.45
N GLY A 135 -11.62 -14.74 -1.20
CA GLY A 135 -12.04 -13.40 -0.85
C GLY A 135 -10.91 -12.39 -1.04
N TYR A 136 -11.29 -11.12 -1.07
CA TYR A 136 -10.36 -10.01 -1.07
C TYR A 136 -9.41 -10.12 0.13
N ASP A 137 -8.11 -10.01 -0.15
CA ASP A 137 -7.05 -10.11 0.85
C ASP A 137 -5.79 -9.34 0.43
N TYR A 138 -4.95 -8.96 1.37
CA TYR A 138 -3.68 -8.29 1.06
C TYR A 138 -2.64 -8.48 2.17
N GLY A 139 -1.37 -8.40 1.81
CA GLY A 139 -0.31 -8.55 2.79
C GLY A 139 1.08 -8.31 2.23
N VAL A 140 2.06 -8.54 3.09
CA VAL A 140 3.48 -8.43 2.80
C VAL A 140 4.14 -9.79 2.97
N PHE A 141 4.99 -10.17 2.03
CA PHE A 141 5.87 -11.31 2.21
C PHE A 141 7.08 -10.89 3.07
N ASP A 142 6.96 -11.09 4.38
CA ASP A 142 7.96 -10.68 5.36
C ASP A 142 9.13 -11.67 5.43
N PHE A 143 10.02 -11.58 4.43
CA PHE A 143 11.22 -12.42 4.40
C PHE A 143 12.16 -12.15 5.58
N VAL A 144 12.07 -10.98 6.23
CA VAL A 144 12.96 -10.64 7.35
C VAL A 144 12.57 -11.45 8.58
N GLU A 145 11.27 -11.56 8.84
CA GLU A 145 10.75 -12.44 9.88
C GLU A 145 11.13 -13.90 9.59
N LEU A 146 10.95 -14.35 8.34
CA LEU A 146 11.32 -15.70 7.93
C LEU A 146 12.82 -15.99 8.16
N CYS A 147 13.70 -15.06 7.76
CA CYS A 147 15.14 -15.21 7.99
C CYS A 147 15.50 -15.16 9.47
N ALA A 148 14.84 -14.33 10.28
CA ALA A 148 15.06 -14.29 11.73
C ALA A 148 14.71 -15.62 12.40
N GLN A 149 13.56 -16.19 12.03
CA GLN A 149 13.11 -17.49 12.52
C GLN A 149 14.03 -18.62 12.06
N ALA A 150 14.48 -18.60 10.80
CA ALA A 150 15.35 -19.64 10.25
C ALA A 150 16.78 -19.62 10.84
N ILE A 151 17.35 -18.43 11.08
CA ILE A 151 18.76 -18.27 11.50
C ILE A 151 18.90 -18.25 13.02
N TYR A 152 17.92 -17.70 13.73
CA TYR A 152 18.00 -17.44 15.16
C TYR A 152 16.89 -18.09 15.98
N GLU A 153 15.99 -18.85 15.35
CA GLU A 153 14.86 -19.55 16.00
C GLU A 153 13.99 -18.60 16.83
N THR A 154 13.90 -17.33 16.42
CA THR A 154 13.15 -16.30 17.13
C THR A 154 12.65 -15.21 16.19
N ASN A 155 11.70 -14.42 16.68
CA ASN A 155 11.08 -13.36 15.91
C ASN A 155 12.01 -12.16 15.75
N PHE A 156 11.89 -11.42 14.64
CA PHE A 156 12.80 -10.32 14.32
C PHE A 156 12.84 -9.24 15.42
N HIS A 157 11.69 -8.91 16.01
CA HIS A 157 11.58 -7.89 17.05
C HIS A 157 12.24 -8.29 18.38
N LEU A 158 12.42 -9.59 18.62
CA LEU A 158 13.07 -10.15 19.82
C LEU A 158 14.60 -10.23 19.68
N LEU A 159 15.13 -10.04 18.46
CA LEU A 159 16.57 -10.06 18.23
C LEU A 159 17.26 -8.88 18.93
N SER A 160 18.46 -9.13 19.46
CA SER A 160 19.35 -8.05 19.91
C SER A 160 19.69 -7.08 18.76
N PRO A 161 20.00 -5.80 19.04
CA PRO A 161 20.38 -4.84 18.01
C PRO A 161 21.53 -5.32 17.11
N PHE A 162 22.51 -6.03 17.67
CA PHE A 162 23.62 -6.61 16.91
C PHE A 162 23.15 -7.69 15.93
N LYS A 163 22.35 -8.65 16.38
CA LYS A 163 21.80 -9.72 15.51
C LYS A 163 20.91 -9.14 14.41
N ARG A 164 20.06 -8.15 14.72
CA ARG A 164 19.27 -7.43 13.70
C ARG A 164 20.15 -6.79 12.64
N LYS A 165 21.21 -6.09 13.06
CA LYS A 165 22.14 -5.44 12.13
C LYS A 165 22.82 -6.44 11.20
N VAL A 166 23.25 -7.58 11.72
CA VAL A 166 23.88 -8.65 10.91
C VAL A 166 22.88 -9.24 9.93
N LEU A 167 21.68 -9.59 10.39
CA LEU A 167 20.62 -10.12 9.54
C LEU A 167 20.27 -9.17 8.39
N LEU A 168 19.98 -7.91 8.71
CA LEU A 168 19.60 -6.88 7.74
C LEU A 168 20.71 -6.60 6.72
N LYS A 169 21.99 -6.67 7.14
CA LYS A 169 23.13 -6.51 6.23
C LYS A 169 23.14 -7.60 5.16
N ASN A 170 22.93 -8.85 5.56
CA ASN A 170 22.93 -9.98 4.64
C ASN A 170 21.70 -9.93 3.72
N VAL A 171 20.52 -9.72 4.30
CA VAL A 171 19.26 -9.60 3.55
C VAL A 171 19.32 -8.49 2.50
N LYS A 172 19.85 -7.30 2.85
CA LYS A 172 19.98 -6.19 1.91
C LYS A 172 21.00 -6.47 0.80
N ALA A 173 22.04 -7.25 1.08
CA ALA A 173 23.06 -7.60 0.10
C ALA A 173 22.57 -8.69 -0.87
N ASP A 174 21.81 -9.67 -0.36
CA ASP A 174 21.51 -10.90 -1.08
C ASP A 174 20.08 -10.97 -1.64
N ILE A 175 19.14 -10.16 -1.11
CA ILE A 175 17.72 -10.23 -1.44
C ILE A 175 17.20 -8.87 -1.91
N SER A 176 16.81 -7.99 -0.99
CA SER A 176 16.16 -6.71 -1.27
C SER A 176 15.98 -5.92 0.03
N ASP A 177 15.91 -4.59 -0.08
CA ASP A 177 15.42 -3.74 1.01
C ASP A 177 13.88 -3.61 0.98
N HIS A 178 13.24 -3.89 -0.16
CA HIS A 178 11.78 -3.90 -0.33
C HIS A 178 11.23 -5.32 -0.23
N MET A 179 10.22 -5.49 0.59
CA MET A 179 9.47 -6.72 0.79
C MET A 179 8.31 -6.80 -0.21
N PRO A 180 8.13 -7.91 -0.93
CA PRO A 180 7.03 -8.05 -1.87
C PRO A 180 5.67 -7.85 -1.21
N ILE A 181 4.85 -6.98 -1.78
CA ILE A 181 3.45 -6.80 -1.38
C ILE A 181 2.52 -7.51 -2.35
N TRP A 182 1.37 -7.95 -1.87
CA TRP A 182 0.38 -8.64 -2.69
C TRP A 182 -1.04 -8.22 -2.33
N VAL A 183 -1.93 -8.31 -3.31
CA VAL A 183 -3.38 -8.20 -3.14
C VAL A 183 -4.03 -9.36 -3.88
N ARG A 184 -4.91 -10.09 -3.21
CA ARG A 184 -5.83 -11.05 -3.80
C ARG A 184 -7.15 -10.35 -4.08
N VAL A 185 -7.58 -10.35 -5.34
CA VAL A 185 -8.92 -9.89 -5.75
C VAL A 185 -9.85 -11.09 -5.95
N PRO A 186 -11.16 -10.94 -5.70
CA PRO A 186 -12.12 -12.00 -5.98
C PRO A 186 -12.08 -12.46 -7.44
N ILE A 187 -12.30 -13.77 -7.65
CA ILE A 187 -12.41 -14.34 -8.99
C ILE A 187 -13.65 -13.75 -9.67
N PRO A 188 -13.54 -13.18 -10.90
CA PRO A 188 -14.69 -12.66 -11.62
C PRO A 188 -15.77 -13.73 -11.82
N GLY A 189 -17.00 -13.44 -11.37
CA GLY A 189 -18.16 -14.31 -11.57
C GLY A 189 -18.31 -15.46 -10.56
N ALA A 190 -17.47 -15.51 -9.52
CA ALA A 190 -17.63 -16.41 -8.38
C ALA A 190 -18.72 -15.96 -7.39
#